data_AF-A0A9D0Q521-F1
#
_entry.id   AF-A0A9D0Q521-F1
#
_cell.length_a   1.000
_cell.length_b   1.000
_cell.length_c   1.000
_cell.angle_alpha   90.00
_cell.angle_beta   90.00
_cell.angle_gamma   90.00
#
_symmetry.space_group_name_H-M   'P 1'
#
loop_
_entity.id
_entity.type
_entity.pdbx_description
1 polymer ?
#
loop_
_entity_poly.entity_id
_entity_poly.type
_entity_poly.pdbx_seq_one_letter_code
_entity_poly.pdbx_strand_id
1 'polypeptide(L)'
;MLSKAKNAIAHLRNEFSFTDTKTSTLLLLLLVTDCIFVILHFVALTPWFDNPLLGINQDQGYAEIYMYIKELWIIILLILILIKTKTIGYSAWILLFLYILLDDSLEIHETLGGYIATQLEFQPLLGLRSQDFGELSVSVLSGSILLGLLLIFYISSSNAYKHVSKNIFLLFLVLIFFGVFIDMLDQIIKLGWEVAYIFAAIEDGGELIVMSLLLHYIYLVKIRANPL
;
A
#
# COMPACT_ATOMS: atom_id res chain seq x y z
N MET A 1 -4.74 3.00 -30.94
CA MET A 1 -4.20 2.75 -29.59
C MET A 1 -3.35 3.90 -29.06
N LEU A 2 -2.36 4.41 -29.83
CA LEU A 2 -1.46 5.51 -29.40
C LEU A 2 -2.17 6.81 -28.93
N SER A 3 -3.26 7.23 -29.58
CA SER A 3 -4.03 8.41 -29.15
C SER A 3 -4.74 8.22 -27.79
N LYS A 4 -5.31 7.03 -27.54
CA LYS A 4 -5.94 6.70 -26.24
C LYS A 4 -4.91 6.63 -25.12
N ALA A 5 -3.74 6.05 -25.38
CA ALA A 5 -2.64 6.01 -24.41
C ALA A 5 -2.11 7.42 -24.08
N LYS A 6 -1.90 8.28 -25.09
CA LYS A 6 -1.49 9.68 -24.85
C LYS A 6 -2.51 10.46 -24.04
N ASN A 7 -3.80 10.28 -24.32
CA ASN A 7 -4.87 10.94 -23.57
C ASN A 7 -4.95 10.43 -22.13
N ALA A 8 -4.76 9.13 -21.89
CA ALA A 8 -4.70 8.54 -20.55
C ALA A 8 -3.50 9.07 -19.76
N ILE A 9 -2.31 9.14 -20.39
CA ILE A 9 -1.10 9.70 -19.77
C ILE A 9 -1.30 11.18 -19.45
N ALA A 10 -1.90 11.96 -20.36
CA ALA A 10 -2.19 13.38 -20.12
C ALA A 10 -3.21 13.59 -18.98
N HIS A 11 -4.20 12.70 -18.87
CA HIS A 11 -5.17 12.71 -17.77
C HIS A 11 -4.52 12.41 -16.43
N LEU A 12 -3.74 11.33 -16.34
CA LEU A 12 -2.98 10.97 -15.13
C LEU A 12 -2.03 12.10 -14.73
N ARG A 13 -1.35 12.73 -15.70
CA ARG A 13 -0.45 13.87 -15.44
C ARG A 13 -1.17 15.04 -14.77
N ASN A 14 -2.40 15.32 -15.17
CA ASN A 14 -3.19 16.41 -14.59
C ASN A 14 -3.80 16.04 -13.23
N GLU A 15 -4.26 14.79 -13.07
CA GLU A 15 -4.81 14.31 -11.80
C GLU A 15 -3.78 14.33 -10.68
N PHE A 16 -2.57 13.83 -10.96
CA PHE A 16 -1.44 13.79 -10.03
C PHE A 16 -0.58 15.06 -10.06
N SER A 17 -0.86 16.02 -10.96
CA SER A 17 -0.23 17.35 -11.05
C SER A 17 1.27 17.39 -10.75
N PHE A 18 2.03 16.72 -11.61
CA PHE A 18 3.50 16.82 -11.67
C PHE A 18 4.03 18.21 -12.09
N THR A 19 3.15 19.21 -12.18
CA THR A 19 3.48 20.58 -12.58
C THR A 19 3.71 21.51 -11.39
N ASP A 20 3.21 21.16 -10.21
CA ASP A 20 3.51 21.90 -8.99
C ASP A 20 4.86 21.43 -8.44
N THR A 21 5.81 22.37 -8.34
CA THR A 21 7.20 22.05 -8.00
C THR A 21 7.35 21.46 -6.61
N LYS A 22 6.51 21.84 -5.64
CA LYS A 22 6.62 21.37 -4.25
C LYS A 22 6.12 19.94 -4.11
N THR A 23 4.94 19.65 -4.64
CA THR A 23 4.36 18.29 -4.64
C THR A 23 5.22 17.31 -5.43
N SER A 24 5.72 17.74 -6.59
CA SER A 24 6.63 16.94 -7.41
C SER A 24 7.98 16.68 -6.72
N THR A 25 8.51 17.66 -5.99
CA THR A 25 9.74 17.49 -5.20
C THR A 25 9.53 16.46 -4.09
N LEU A 26 8.40 16.50 -3.38
CA LEU A 26 8.07 15.50 -2.37
C LEU A 26 8.02 14.10 -3.00
N LEU A 27 7.29 13.92 -4.10
CA LEU A 27 7.21 12.62 -4.77
C LEU A 27 8.59 12.13 -5.23
N LEU A 28 9.41 13.01 -5.80
CA LEU A 28 10.77 12.64 -6.21
C LEU A 28 11.59 12.14 -5.02
N LEU A 29 11.54 12.84 -3.88
CA LEU A 29 12.26 12.41 -2.67
C LEU A 29 11.77 11.05 -2.16
N LEU A 30 10.45 10.82 -2.16
CA LEU A 30 9.87 9.53 -1.79
C LEU A 30 10.36 8.42 -2.74
N LEU A 31 10.22 8.59 -4.05
CA LEU A 31 10.62 7.59 -5.04
C LEU A 31 12.13 7.31 -5.06
N VAL A 32 12.96 8.34 -4.87
CA VAL A 32 14.41 8.15 -4.73
C VAL A 32 14.72 7.30 -3.50
N THR A 33 14.00 7.53 -2.39
CA THR A 33 14.16 6.73 -1.17
C THR A 33 13.70 5.29 -1.38
N ASP A 34 12.59 5.06 -2.09
CA ASP A 34 12.13 3.73 -2.49
C ASP A 34 13.20 2.99 -3.30
N CYS A 35 13.78 3.65 -4.32
CA CYS A 35 14.86 3.08 -5.12
C CYS A 35 16.09 2.76 -4.28
N ILE A 36 16.42 3.58 -3.27
CA ILE A 36 17.53 3.30 -2.37
C ILE A 36 17.26 2.01 -1.59
N PHE A 37 16.05 1.80 -1.04
CA PHE A 37 15.73 0.56 -0.33
C PHE A 37 15.79 -0.68 -1.23
N VAL A 38 15.28 -0.59 -2.46
CA VAL A 38 15.40 -1.68 -3.44
C VAL A 38 16.87 -1.99 -3.77
N ILE A 39 17.72 -0.97 -3.94
CA ILE A 39 19.16 -1.17 -4.17
C ILE A 39 19.82 -1.79 -2.94
N LEU A 40 19.49 -1.31 -1.73
CA LEU A 40 20.05 -1.81 -0.48
C LEU A 40 19.72 -3.27 -0.25
N HIS A 41 18.52 -3.72 -0.61
CA HIS A 41 18.15 -5.13 -0.59
C HIS A 41 19.18 -5.96 -1.38
N PHE A 42 19.41 -5.68 -2.67
CA PHE A 42 20.41 -6.42 -3.45
C PHE A 42 21.85 -6.26 -2.95
N VAL A 43 22.21 -5.11 -2.40
CA VAL A 43 23.55 -4.88 -1.81
C VAL A 43 23.75 -5.74 -0.55
N ALA A 44 22.69 -6.06 0.19
CA ALA A 44 22.75 -6.92 1.37
C ALA A 44 23.15 -8.38 1.06
N LEU A 45 23.07 -8.81 -0.21
CA LEU A 45 23.64 -10.10 -0.65
C LEU A 45 25.17 -10.12 -0.64
N THR A 46 25.83 -8.95 -0.54
CA THR A 46 27.28 -8.87 -0.57
C THR A 46 27.88 -9.05 0.82
N PRO A 47 29.04 -9.74 0.96
CA PRO A 47 29.68 -9.97 2.27
C PRO A 47 30.08 -8.70 3.03
N TRP A 48 30.03 -7.54 2.38
CA TRP A 48 30.47 -6.25 2.91
C TRP A 48 29.36 -5.52 3.65
N PHE A 49 28.10 -5.93 3.45
CA PHE A 49 26.90 -5.30 4.00
C PHE A 49 25.95 -6.37 4.57
N ASP A 50 26.47 -7.20 5.46
CA ASP A 50 25.72 -8.26 6.17
C ASP A 50 24.89 -7.67 7.32
N ASN A 51 23.82 -6.95 6.97
CA ASN A 51 22.81 -6.48 7.91
C ASN A 51 21.42 -6.85 7.39
N PRO A 52 20.73 -7.83 8.01
CA PRO A 52 19.39 -8.27 7.60
C PRO A 52 18.36 -7.13 7.54
N LEU A 53 18.50 -6.09 8.37
CA LEU A 53 17.59 -4.94 8.40
C LEU A 53 17.60 -4.09 7.13
N LEU A 54 18.57 -4.31 6.22
CA LEU A 54 18.63 -3.69 4.91
C LEU A 54 17.77 -4.42 3.86
N GLY A 55 17.32 -5.64 4.16
CA GLY A 55 16.38 -6.37 3.33
C GLY A 55 15.04 -5.63 3.30
N ILE A 56 14.47 -5.49 2.10
CA ILE A 56 13.18 -4.83 1.92
C ILE A 56 12.03 -5.66 2.52
N ASN A 57 12.19 -6.99 2.51
CA ASN A 57 11.27 -8.02 3.00
C ASN A 57 11.54 -8.44 4.45
N GLN A 58 12.31 -7.65 5.19
CA GLN A 58 12.62 -7.95 6.58
C GLN A 58 11.58 -7.27 7.47
N ASP A 59 10.82 -8.08 8.20
CA ASP A 59 9.90 -7.60 9.24
C ASP A 59 10.65 -6.70 10.22
N GLN A 60 10.05 -5.56 10.53
CA GLN A 60 10.60 -4.50 11.39
C GLN A 60 11.95 -3.94 10.87
N GLY A 61 12.25 -4.15 9.59
CA GLY A 61 13.39 -3.61 8.87
C GLY A 61 13.24 -2.13 8.55
N TYR A 62 14.30 -1.53 8.01
CA TYR A 62 14.29 -0.08 7.75
C TYR A 62 13.27 0.33 6.67
N ALA A 63 13.04 -0.54 5.67
CA ALA A 63 12.06 -0.29 4.61
C ALA A 63 10.62 -0.32 5.15
N GLU A 64 10.33 -1.28 6.02
CA GLU A 64 9.01 -1.43 6.64
C GLU A 64 8.70 -0.24 7.58
N ILE A 65 9.64 0.16 8.45
CA ILE A 65 9.48 1.36 9.28
C ILE A 65 9.25 2.61 8.43
N TYR A 66 9.92 2.71 7.28
CA TYR A 66 9.70 3.80 6.34
C TYR A 66 8.29 3.77 5.73
N MET A 67 7.74 2.57 5.46
CA MET A 67 6.35 2.40 5.05
C MET A 67 5.37 2.85 6.13
N TYR A 68 5.58 2.46 7.40
CA TYR A 68 4.77 2.91 8.54
C TYR A 68 4.73 4.44 8.66
N ILE A 69 5.86 5.11 8.42
CA ILE A 69 5.93 6.57 8.43
C ILE A 69 5.05 7.15 7.31
N LYS A 70 5.05 6.57 6.10
CA LYS A 70 4.18 7.03 5.01
C LYS A 70 2.70 6.85 5.34
N GLU A 71 2.32 5.72 5.94
CA GLU A 71 0.95 5.44 6.38
C GLU A 71 0.48 6.43 7.43
N LEU A 72 1.31 6.68 8.44
CA LEU A 72 1.02 7.68 9.47
C LEU A 72 0.79 9.06 8.83
N TRP A 73 1.61 9.46 7.85
CA TRP A 73 1.40 10.71 7.13
C TRP A 73 0.13 10.72 6.29
N ILE A 74 -0.22 9.61 5.63
CA ILE A 74 -1.50 9.44 4.92
C ILE A 74 -2.67 9.68 5.89
N ILE A 75 -2.65 9.04 7.06
CA ILE A 75 -3.68 9.19 8.10
C ILE A 75 -3.78 10.65 8.55
N ILE A 76 -2.65 11.28 8.90
CA ILE A 76 -2.60 12.69 9.32
C ILE A 76 -3.19 13.60 8.24
N LEU A 77 -2.79 13.42 6.98
CA LEU A 77 -3.28 14.27 5.88
C LEU A 77 -4.78 14.07 5.62
N LEU A 78 -5.28 12.84 5.71
CA LEU A 78 -6.71 12.57 5.61
C LEU A 78 -7.50 13.20 6.76
N ILE A 79 -6.97 13.18 7.99
CA ILE A 79 -7.56 13.88 9.14
C ILE A 79 -7.62 15.39 8.88
N LEU A 80 -6.54 15.99 8.36
CA LEU A 80 -6.52 17.41 8.02
C LEU A 80 -7.55 17.74 6.92
N ILE A 81 -7.67 16.90 5.89
CA ILE A 81 -8.69 17.05 4.83
C ILE A 81 -10.10 16.92 5.42
N LEU A 82 -10.35 15.93 6.29
CA LEU A 82 -11.62 15.75 6.98
C LEU A 82 -12.01 16.99 7.78
N ILE A 83 -11.09 17.51 8.60
CA ILE A 83 -11.33 18.70 9.44
C ILE A 83 -11.65 19.92 8.59
N LYS A 84 -10.92 20.11 7.47
CA LYS A 84 -11.07 21.26 6.57
C LYS A 84 -12.34 21.20 5.73
N THR A 85 -12.63 20.05 5.14
CA THR A 85 -13.75 19.87 4.20
C THR A 85 -15.05 19.48 4.89
N LYS A 86 -14.99 19.04 6.16
CA LYS A 86 -16.10 18.46 6.92
C LYS A 86 -16.78 17.27 6.22
N THR A 87 -16.09 16.65 5.27
CA THR A 87 -16.61 15.51 4.52
C THR A 87 -16.33 14.23 5.29
N ILE A 88 -17.33 13.75 6.03
CA ILE A 88 -17.18 12.60 6.93
C ILE A 88 -16.71 11.32 6.22
N GLY A 89 -16.93 11.18 4.90
CA GLY A 89 -16.44 10.03 4.15
C GLY A 89 -14.93 9.82 4.16
N TYR A 90 -14.12 10.83 4.53
CA TYR A 90 -12.69 10.64 4.75
C TYR A 90 -12.37 9.84 6.02
N SER A 91 -13.30 9.74 6.99
CA SER A 91 -13.12 8.90 8.18
C SER A 91 -13.00 7.42 7.83
N ALA A 92 -13.69 6.94 6.80
CA ALA A 92 -13.56 5.56 6.35
C ALA A 92 -12.17 5.24 5.78
N TRP A 93 -11.58 6.18 5.04
CA TRP A 93 -10.19 6.05 4.59
C TRP A 93 -9.20 6.12 5.76
N ILE A 94 -9.43 7.00 6.73
CA ILE A 94 -8.63 7.06 7.96
C ILE A 94 -8.67 5.73 8.71
N LEU A 95 -9.85 5.15 8.89
CA LEU A 95 -10.01 3.86 9.55
C LEU A 95 -9.32 2.73 8.78
N LEU A 96 -9.40 2.73 7.44
CA LEU A 96 -8.73 1.74 6.62
C LEU A 96 -7.20 1.82 6.75
N PHE A 97 -6.60 2.99 6.58
CA PHE A 97 -5.14 3.13 6.72
C PHE A 97 -4.66 2.96 8.14
N LEU A 98 -5.47 3.33 9.14
CA LEU A 98 -5.17 3.04 10.54
C LEU A 98 -5.19 1.54 10.81
N TYR A 99 -6.15 0.81 10.24
CA TYR A 99 -6.18 -0.65 10.34
C TYR A 99 -4.92 -1.25 9.72
N ILE A 100 -4.56 -0.89 8.48
CA ILE A 100 -3.35 -1.41 7.81
C ILE A 100 -2.11 -1.18 8.66
N LEU A 101 -1.87 0.06 9.11
CA LEU A 101 -0.72 0.38 9.96
C LEU A 101 -0.68 -0.46 11.24
N LEU A 102 -1.83 -0.69 11.88
CA LEU A 102 -1.91 -1.50 13.08
C LEU A 102 -1.79 -3.00 12.78
N ASP A 103 -2.30 -3.44 11.64
CA ASP A 103 -2.28 -4.82 11.19
C ASP A 103 -0.83 -5.27 10.93
N ASP A 104 -0.06 -4.45 10.21
CA ASP A 104 1.34 -4.72 9.90
C ASP A 104 2.21 -4.56 11.15
N SER A 105 2.12 -3.44 11.88
CA SER A 105 2.99 -3.19 13.04
C SER A 105 2.74 -4.07 14.26
N LEU A 106 1.59 -4.75 14.32
CA LEU A 106 1.23 -5.68 15.40
C LEU A 106 1.03 -7.11 14.88
N GLU A 107 1.33 -7.38 13.60
CA GLU A 107 1.19 -8.69 12.96
C GLU A 107 -0.19 -9.33 13.22
N ILE A 108 -1.27 -8.52 13.10
CA ILE A 108 -2.62 -8.94 13.48
C ILE A 108 -3.12 -10.03 12.54
N HIS A 109 -2.95 -9.86 11.22
CA HIS A 109 -3.39 -10.84 10.23
C HIS A 109 -2.62 -12.16 10.34
N GLU A 110 -1.34 -12.13 10.70
CA GLU A 110 -0.53 -13.33 10.96
C GLU A 110 -1.00 -14.07 12.20
N THR A 111 -1.14 -13.34 13.32
CA THR A 111 -1.50 -13.93 14.62
C THR A 111 -2.92 -14.51 14.58
N LEU A 112 -3.89 -13.73 14.09
CA LEU A 112 -5.26 -14.19 13.96
C LEU A 112 -5.40 -15.22 12.83
N GLY A 113 -4.62 -15.08 11.76
CA GLY A 113 -4.59 -16.02 10.64
C GLY A 113 -4.18 -17.40 11.11
N GLY A 114 -3.10 -17.51 11.90
CA GLY A 114 -2.66 -18.78 12.46
C GLY A 114 -3.67 -19.41 13.42
N TYR A 115 -4.36 -18.59 14.21
CA TYR A 115 -5.46 -19.08 15.04
C TYR A 115 -6.61 -19.66 14.17
N ILE A 116 -7.05 -18.93 13.15
CA ILE A 116 -8.11 -19.38 12.24
C ILE A 116 -7.71 -20.64 11.49
N ALA A 117 -6.49 -20.68 10.94
CA ALA A 117 -5.96 -21.83 10.21
C ALA A 117 -5.95 -23.10 11.06
N THR A 118 -5.60 -22.97 12.34
CA THR A 118 -5.60 -24.08 13.30
C THR A 118 -7.02 -24.52 13.66
N GLN A 119 -7.92 -23.58 13.97
CA GLN A 119 -9.28 -23.91 14.41
C GLN A 119 -10.16 -24.48 13.29
N LEU A 120 -9.96 -24.04 12.05
CA LEU A 120 -10.69 -24.53 10.88
C LEU A 120 -9.97 -25.70 10.19
N GLU A 121 -8.84 -26.16 10.76
CA GLU A 121 -8.02 -27.26 10.26
C GLU A 121 -7.67 -27.10 8.77
N PHE A 122 -7.29 -25.88 8.37
CA PHE A 122 -6.91 -25.61 6.99
C PHE A 122 -5.75 -26.51 6.55
N GLN A 123 -5.90 -27.10 5.38
CA GLN A 123 -4.90 -27.98 4.80
C GLN A 123 -4.06 -27.20 3.78
N PRO A 124 -2.74 -27.40 3.73
CA PRO A 124 -1.91 -26.86 2.67
C PRO A 124 -2.45 -27.26 1.29
N LEU A 125 -2.56 -26.30 0.38
CA LEU A 125 -3.16 -26.52 -0.94
C LEU A 125 -2.52 -25.57 -1.97
N LEU A 126 -2.30 -26.05 -3.19
CA LEU A 126 -1.70 -25.29 -4.30
C LEU A 126 -0.32 -24.68 -3.99
N GLY A 127 0.43 -25.22 -3.03
CA GLY A 127 1.76 -24.71 -2.63
C GLY A 127 1.73 -23.75 -1.44
N LEU A 128 0.55 -23.24 -1.09
CA LEU A 128 0.31 -22.40 0.08
C LEU A 128 0.26 -23.22 1.37
N ARG A 129 0.73 -22.62 2.46
CA ARG A 129 0.65 -23.11 3.83
C ARG A 129 -0.78 -22.94 4.35
N SER A 130 -1.13 -23.70 5.39
CA SER A 130 -2.39 -23.49 6.12
C SER A 130 -2.51 -22.09 6.69
N GLN A 131 -1.37 -21.55 7.17
CA GLN A 131 -1.21 -20.19 7.67
C GLN A 131 -1.67 -19.14 6.64
N ASP A 132 -1.20 -19.22 5.39
CA ASP A 132 -1.52 -18.26 4.32
C ASP A 132 -3.04 -18.18 4.06
N PHE A 133 -3.77 -19.31 4.16
CA PHE A 133 -5.23 -19.31 4.07
C PHE A 133 -5.90 -18.64 5.27
N GLY A 134 -5.30 -18.78 6.45
CA GLY A 134 -5.72 -18.09 7.67
C GLY A 134 -5.56 -16.58 7.55
N GLU A 135 -4.37 -16.12 7.17
CA GLU A 135 -4.04 -14.72 6.90
C GLU A 135 -5.01 -14.12 5.87
N LEU A 136 -5.16 -14.78 4.72
CA LEU A 136 -6.11 -14.35 3.69
C LEU A 136 -7.55 -14.25 4.22
N SER A 137 -7.96 -15.14 5.13
CA SER A 137 -9.30 -15.09 5.74
C SER A 137 -9.47 -13.86 6.63
N VAL A 138 -8.45 -13.51 7.43
CA VAL A 138 -8.46 -12.28 8.24
C VAL A 138 -8.52 -11.05 7.33
N SER A 139 -7.63 -10.98 6.34
CA SER A 139 -7.53 -9.85 5.42
C SER A 139 -8.79 -9.65 4.57
N VAL A 140 -9.43 -10.74 4.11
CA VAL A 140 -10.71 -10.68 3.39
C VAL A 140 -11.83 -10.21 4.32
N LEU A 141 -11.88 -10.69 5.56
CA LEU A 141 -12.92 -10.31 6.52
C LEU A 141 -12.80 -8.82 6.90
N SER A 142 -11.62 -8.39 7.37
CA SER A 142 -11.36 -7.01 7.75
C SER A 142 -11.51 -6.06 6.56
N GLY A 143 -10.92 -6.43 5.42
CA GLY A 143 -11.05 -5.72 4.15
C GLY A 143 -12.50 -5.57 3.71
N SER A 144 -13.33 -6.62 3.78
CA SER A 144 -14.75 -6.54 3.40
C SER A 144 -15.54 -5.57 4.29
N ILE A 145 -15.26 -5.55 5.60
CA ILE A 145 -15.91 -4.63 6.53
C ILE A 145 -15.54 -3.18 6.19
N LEU A 146 -14.25 -2.90 6.01
CA LEU A 146 -13.74 -1.55 5.72
C LEU A 146 -14.15 -1.06 4.33
N LEU A 147 -14.12 -1.93 3.32
CA LEU A 147 -14.60 -1.63 1.98
C LEU A 147 -16.12 -1.42 1.95
N GLY A 148 -16.88 -2.16 2.76
CA GLY A 148 -18.31 -1.91 2.96
C GLY A 148 -18.58 -0.51 3.50
N LEU A 149 -17.80 -0.07 4.50
CA LEU A 149 -17.89 1.29 5.05
C LEU A 149 -17.54 2.34 4.00
N LEU A 150 -16.47 2.12 3.22
CA LEU A 150 -16.09 3.00 2.11
C LEU A 150 -17.19 3.10 1.05
N LEU A 151 -17.83 1.99 0.71
CA LEU A 151 -18.93 1.96 -0.25
C LEU A 151 -20.13 2.79 0.23
N ILE A 152 -20.50 2.68 1.51
CA ILE A 152 -21.59 3.46 2.12
C ILE A 152 -21.33 4.97 1.99
N PHE A 153 -20.11 5.42 2.31
CA PHE A 153 -19.75 6.83 2.15
C PHE A 153 -19.61 7.22 0.68
N TYR A 154 -19.11 6.35 -0.17
CA TYR A 154 -19.00 6.58 -1.60
C TYR A 154 -20.35 6.87 -2.23
N ILE A 155 -21.38 6.06 -1.98
CA ILE A 155 -22.71 6.27 -2.59
C ILE A 155 -23.40 7.54 -2.08
N SER A 156 -23.18 7.91 -0.82
CA SER A 156 -23.88 9.01 -0.13
C SER A 156 -23.18 10.37 -0.21
N SER A 157 -21.95 10.43 -0.72
CA SER A 157 -21.12 11.65 -0.74
C SER A 157 -21.13 12.42 -2.06
N SER A 158 -20.55 13.63 -2.03
CA SER A 158 -20.43 14.53 -3.16
C SER A 158 -19.57 13.97 -4.31
N ASN A 159 -19.76 14.50 -5.52
CA ASN A 159 -18.97 14.10 -6.69
C ASN A 159 -17.46 14.39 -6.52
N ALA A 160 -17.11 15.46 -5.80
CA ALA A 160 -15.72 15.78 -5.47
C ALA A 160 -15.08 14.69 -4.60
N TYR A 161 -15.79 14.22 -3.56
CA TYR A 161 -15.33 13.09 -2.74
C TYR A 161 -15.22 11.81 -3.57
N LYS A 162 -16.23 11.49 -4.39
CA LYS A 162 -16.23 10.27 -5.22
C LYS A 162 -15.01 10.23 -6.14
N HIS A 163 -14.65 11.36 -6.74
CA HIS A 163 -13.48 11.44 -7.60
C HIS A 163 -12.18 11.16 -6.84
N VAL A 164 -11.99 11.77 -5.67
CA VAL A 164 -10.82 11.52 -4.82
C VAL A 164 -10.79 10.08 -4.33
N SER A 165 -11.91 9.60 -3.80
CA SER A 165 -12.06 8.24 -3.26
C SER A 165 -11.78 7.17 -4.32
N LYS A 166 -12.22 7.38 -5.57
CA LYS A 166 -11.91 6.48 -6.69
C LYS A 166 -10.40 6.37 -6.93
N ASN A 167 -9.67 7.49 -6.90
CA ASN A 167 -8.23 7.48 -7.17
C ASN A 167 -7.45 6.84 -6.02
N ILE A 168 -7.84 7.10 -4.76
CA ILE A 168 -7.28 6.38 -3.60
C ILE A 168 -7.57 4.88 -3.73
N PHE A 169 -8.81 4.51 -4.05
CA PHE A 169 -9.20 3.11 -4.21
C PHE A 169 -8.43 2.40 -5.32
N LEU A 170 -8.22 3.05 -6.47
CA LEU A 170 -7.41 2.46 -7.55
C LEU A 170 -5.97 2.22 -7.12
N LEU A 171 -5.33 3.18 -6.42
CA LEU A 171 -3.99 2.98 -5.88
C LEU A 171 -3.96 1.90 -4.81
N PHE A 172 -4.98 1.83 -3.95
CA PHE A 172 -5.12 0.78 -2.94
C PHE A 172 -5.28 -0.61 -3.57
N LEU A 173 -5.98 -0.74 -4.70
CA LEU A 173 -6.02 -2.02 -5.44
C LEU A 173 -4.65 -2.40 -6.01
N VAL A 174 -3.83 -1.42 -6.42
CA VAL A 174 -2.45 -1.69 -6.85
C VAL A 174 -1.59 -2.08 -5.66
N LEU A 175 -1.82 -1.53 -4.47
CA LEU A 175 -1.14 -1.93 -3.24
C LEU A 175 -1.45 -3.40 -2.91
N ILE A 176 -2.74 -3.77 -2.84
CA ILE A 176 -3.17 -5.17 -2.63
C ILE A 176 -2.57 -6.11 -3.68
N PHE A 177 -2.45 -5.65 -4.94
CA PHE A 177 -1.84 -6.47 -5.98
C PHE A 177 -0.39 -6.83 -5.64
N PHE A 178 0.40 -5.91 -5.08
CA PHE A 178 1.76 -6.24 -4.65
C PHE A 178 1.74 -7.12 -3.38
N GLY A 179 1.30 -6.64 -2.22
CA GLY A 179 1.41 -7.39 -0.95
C GLY A 179 0.50 -8.60 -0.78
N VAL A 180 -0.44 -8.87 -1.68
CA VAL A 180 -1.25 -10.10 -1.63
C VAL A 180 -1.02 -10.95 -2.85
N PHE A 181 -1.19 -10.40 -4.05
CA PHE A 181 -1.12 -11.24 -5.24
C PHE A 181 0.31 -11.65 -5.60
N ILE A 182 1.30 -10.77 -5.47
CA ILE A 182 2.70 -11.13 -5.74
C ILE A 182 3.24 -12.07 -4.66
N ASP A 183 2.96 -11.82 -3.38
CA ASP A 183 3.30 -12.73 -2.27
C ASP A 183 2.77 -14.16 -2.53
N MET A 184 1.46 -14.29 -2.72
CA MET A 184 0.84 -15.59 -2.97
C MET A 184 1.42 -16.27 -4.21
N LEU A 185 1.77 -15.50 -5.24
CA LEU A 185 2.37 -16.05 -6.46
C LEU A 185 3.78 -16.60 -6.20
N ASP A 186 4.60 -15.93 -5.40
CA ASP A 186 5.92 -16.44 -5.00
C ASP A 186 5.79 -17.73 -4.20
N GLN A 187 4.88 -17.75 -3.22
CA GLN A 187 4.57 -18.92 -2.40
C GLN A 187 4.08 -20.12 -3.23
N ILE A 188 3.38 -19.89 -4.34
CA ILE A 188 2.92 -20.97 -5.24
C ILE A 188 4.06 -21.50 -6.12
N ILE A 189 4.90 -20.61 -6.65
CA ILE A 189 5.90 -20.94 -7.67
C ILE A 189 7.14 -21.64 -7.08
N LYS A 190 7.66 -21.20 -5.93
CA LYS A 190 8.83 -21.77 -5.22
C LYS A 190 10.02 -22.13 -6.13
N LEU A 191 10.42 -21.26 -7.06
CA LEU A 191 11.50 -21.50 -8.04
C LEU A 191 12.91 -21.19 -7.48
N GLY A 192 13.20 -21.64 -6.26
CA GLY A 192 14.50 -21.45 -5.61
C GLY A 192 14.74 -20.05 -5.06
N TRP A 193 15.83 -19.89 -4.29
CA TRP A 193 16.07 -18.68 -3.50
C TRP A 193 16.31 -17.43 -4.35
N GLU A 194 16.94 -17.53 -5.53
CA GLU A 194 17.22 -16.39 -6.42
C GLU A 194 15.93 -15.77 -6.95
N VAL A 195 14.96 -16.61 -7.34
CA VAL A 195 13.67 -16.15 -7.85
C VAL A 195 12.85 -15.56 -6.70
N ALA A 196 12.77 -16.23 -5.55
CA ALA A 196 12.09 -15.71 -4.37
C ALA A 196 12.64 -14.34 -3.94
N TYR A 197 13.95 -14.16 -4.00
CA TYR A 197 14.60 -12.88 -3.69
C TYR A 197 14.19 -11.76 -4.65
N ILE A 198 14.04 -12.06 -5.95
CA ILE A 198 13.55 -11.09 -6.93
C ILE A 198 12.05 -10.80 -6.72
N PHE A 199 11.25 -11.81 -6.39
CA PHE A 199 9.83 -11.65 -6.10
C PHE A 199 9.61 -10.74 -4.89
N ALA A 200 10.33 -10.97 -3.79
CA ALA A 200 10.35 -10.09 -2.63
C ALA A 200 10.67 -8.64 -3.00
N ALA A 201 11.69 -8.42 -3.84
CA ALA A 201 12.02 -7.07 -4.32
C ALA A 201 10.91 -6.44 -5.20
N ILE A 202 10.17 -7.24 -5.96
CA ILE A 202 9.05 -6.77 -6.80
C ILE A 202 7.84 -6.45 -5.94
N GLU A 203 7.55 -7.29 -4.96
CA GLU A 203 6.47 -7.17 -4.00
C GLU A 203 6.64 -5.90 -3.16
N ASP A 204 7.55 -5.91 -2.19
CA ASP A 204 7.73 -4.81 -1.25
C ASP A 204 8.22 -3.53 -1.94
N GLY A 205 9.02 -3.68 -3.01
CA GLY A 205 9.45 -2.55 -3.83
C GLY A 205 8.27 -1.90 -4.56
N GLY A 206 7.32 -2.71 -5.01
CA GLY A 206 6.05 -2.25 -5.58
C GLY A 206 5.20 -1.54 -4.53
N GLU A 207 5.10 -2.10 -3.33
CA GLU A 207 4.38 -1.49 -2.21
C GLU A 207 4.93 -0.13 -1.84
N LEU A 208 6.25 -0.01 -1.66
CA LEU A 208 6.93 1.25 -1.36
C LEU A 208 6.57 2.35 -2.37
N ILE A 209 6.62 2.01 -3.67
CA ILE A 209 6.30 2.94 -4.76
C ILE A 209 4.82 3.35 -4.71
N VAL A 210 3.91 2.39 -4.55
CA VAL A 210 2.46 2.67 -4.50
C VAL A 210 2.13 3.52 -3.29
N MET A 211 2.74 3.25 -2.14
CA MET A 211 2.59 4.05 -0.93
C MET A 211 3.12 5.48 -1.11
N SER A 212 4.23 5.66 -1.82
CA SER A 212 4.72 6.98 -2.22
C SER A 212 3.72 7.73 -3.11
N LEU A 213 3.08 7.04 -4.05
CA LEU A 213 2.05 7.61 -4.92
C LEU A 213 0.78 7.98 -4.14
N LEU A 214 0.33 7.13 -3.20
CA LEU A 214 -0.79 7.39 -2.30
C LEU A 214 -0.54 8.63 -1.44
N LEU A 215 0.59 8.67 -0.75
CA LEU A 215 0.99 9.80 0.10
C LEU A 215 1.05 11.10 -0.71
N HIS A 216 1.70 11.06 -1.88
CA HIS A 216 1.75 12.21 -2.78
C HIS A 216 0.37 12.67 -3.23
N TYR A 217 -0.50 11.75 -3.66
CA TYR A 217 -1.84 12.07 -4.13
C TYR A 217 -2.69 12.72 -3.03
N ILE A 218 -2.66 12.17 -1.82
CA ILE A 218 -3.41 12.70 -0.67
C ILE A 218 -2.85 14.07 -0.27
N TYR A 219 -1.53 14.26 -0.31
CA TYR A 219 -0.91 15.56 -0.08
C TYR A 219 -1.36 16.61 -1.10
N LEU A 220 -1.44 16.23 -2.38
CA LEU A 220 -1.96 17.08 -3.46
C LEU A 220 -3.43 17.45 -3.23
N VAL A 221 -4.27 16.49 -2.84
CA VAL A 221 -5.68 16.74 -2.47
C VAL A 221 -5.75 17.75 -1.31
N LYS A 222 -4.91 17.58 -0.29
CA LYS A 222 -4.84 18.52 0.85
C LYS A 222 -4.47 19.93 0.40
N ILE A 223 -3.49 20.08 -0.50
CA ILE A 223 -3.10 21.41 -1.01
C ILE A 223 -4.25 22.04 -1.79
N ARG A 224 -4.91 21.27 -2.67
CA ARG A 224 -6.03 21.75 -3.48
C ARG A 224 -7.29 22.05 -2.65
N ALA A 225 -7.44 21.42 -1.49
CA ALA A 225 -8.53 21.69 -0.54
C ALA A 225 -8.36 23.00 0.24
N ASN A 226 -7.21 23.67 0.13
CA ASN A 226 -7.05 25.03 0.62
C ASN A 226 -7.52 26.03 -0.45
N PRO A 227 -8.51 26.90 -0.16
CA PRO A 227 -8.62 28.15 -0.90
C PRO A 227 -7.38 28.98 -0.56
N LEU A 228 -6.69 29.49 -1.59
CA LEU A 228 -5.76 30.61 -1.42
C LEU A 228 -6.51 31.81 -0.82
#